data_AF-A0A9E8HIW0-F1
#
_entry.id   AF-A0A9E8HIW0-F1
#
_cell.length_a   1.000
_cell.length_b   1.000
_cell.length_c   1.000
_cell.angle_alpha   90.00
_cell.angle_beta   90.00
_cell.angle_gamma   90.00
#
_symmetry.space_group_name_H-M   'P 1'
#
loop_
_entity.id
_entity.type
_entity.pdbx_description
1 polymer ?
#
loop_
_entity_poly.entity_id
_entity_poly.type
_entity_poly.pdbx_seq_one_letter_code
_entity_poly.pdbx_strand_id
1 'polypeptide(L)' 'MIIPHDQLSEDAINNLIDEYCMRDWGINETEEPLESRRSQVTQALKSGQLVVLYSEYNQSASLTQADLL' A
#
# COMPACT_ATOMS: atom_id res chain seq x y z
N MET A 1 -2.94 13.44 -3.37
CA MET A 1 -3.63 13.65 -2.08
C MET A 1 -3.52 12.38 -1.25
N ILE A 2 -3.21 12.49 0.05
CA ILE A 2 -3.20 11.31 0.93
C ILE A 2 -4.63 11.08 1.42
N ILE A 3 -5.11 9.84 1.31
CA ILE A 3 -6.42 9.43 1.83
C ILE A 3 -6.25 8.32 2.87
N PRO A 4 -7.07 8.30 3.92
CA PRO A 4 -7.05 7.23 4.92
C PRO A 4 -7.50 5.91 4.28
N HIS A 5 -6.80 4.83 4.59
CA HIS A 5 -7.12 3.51 4.06
C HIS A 5 -8.52 3.02 4.49
N ASP A 6 -9.01 3.49 5.64
CA ASP A 6 -10.34 3.18 6.19
C ASP A 6 -11.51 3.73 5.34
N GLN A 7 -11.26 4.74 4.50
CA GLN A 7 -12.28 5.26 3.57
C GLN A 7 -12.43 4.42 2.29
N LEU A 8 -11.50 3.50 2.03
CA LEU A 8 -11.54 2.62 0.87
C LEU A 8 -12.26 1.32 1.22
N SER A 9 -12.96 0.76 0.24
CA SER A 9 -13.53 -0.57 0.37
C SER A 9 -12.44 -1.62 0.57
N GLU A 10 -12.77 -2.71 1.26
CA GLU A 10 -11.83 -3.82 1.50
C GLU A 10 -11.23 -4.36 0.20
N ASP A 11 -12.03 -4.50 -0.86
CA ASP A 11 -11.56 -4.87 -2.21
C ASP A 11 -10.52 -3.89 -2.76
N ALA A 12 -10.74 -2.59 -2.59
CA ALA A 12 -9.82 -1.57 -3.09
C ALA A 12 -8.48 -1.63 -2.35
N ILE A 13 -8.51 -1.77 -1.01
CA ILE A 13 -7.30 -1.94 -0.21
C ILE A 13 -6.58 -3.24 -0.56
N ASN A 14 -7.29 -4.36 -0.70
CA ASN A 14 -6.69 -5.63 -1.08
C ASN A 14 -6.01 -5.56 -2.45
N ASN A 15 -6.64 -4.94 -3.45
CA ASN A 15 -6.01 -4.71 -4.76
C ASN A 15 -4.77 -3.83 -4.65
N LEU A 16 -4.83 -2.75 -3.87
CA LEU A 16 -3.68 -1.86 -3.64
C LEU A 16 -2.52 -2.57 -2.95
N ILE A 17 -2.83 -3.46 -1.99
CA ILE A 17 -1.85 -4.29 -1.31
C ILE A 17 -1.19 -5.25 -2.30
N ASP A 18 -1.98 -5.94 -3.12
CA ASP A 18 -1.49 -6.89 -4.13
C ASP A 18 -0.57 -6.20 -5.14
N GLU A 19 -1.03 -5.07 -5.70
CA GLU A 19 -0.24 -4.19 -6.58
C GLU A 19 1.06 -3.74 -5.93
N TYR A 20 1.05 -3.43 -4.63
CA TYR A 20 2.27 -3.06 -3.92
C TYR A 20 3.18 -4.28 -3.68
N CYS A 21 2.62 -5.46 -3.36
CA CYS A 21 3.35 -6.73 -3.19
C CYS A 21 4.07 -7.20 -4.46
N MET A 22 3.52 -6.87 -5.63
CA MET A 22 4.14 -7.13 -6.92
C MET A 22 5.36 -6.23 -7.20
N ARG A 23 5.56 -5.18 -6.41
CA ARG A 23 6.68 -4.26 -6.58
C ARG A 23 7.82 -4.67 -5.64
N ASP A 24 8.99 -4.96 -6.20
CA ASP A 24 10.20 -5.27 -5.43
C ASP A 24 10.94 -3.99 -4.98
N TRP A 25 10.26 -3.14 -4.20
CA TRP A 25 10.89 -1.99 -3.54
C TRP A 25 10.26 -1.69 -2.18
N GLY A 26 11.03 -1.04 -1.30
CA GLY A 26 10.58 -0.69 0.04
C GLY A 26 10.45 -1.92 0.95
N ILE A 27 9.33 -2.09 1.65
CA ILE A 27 9.11 -3.24 2.55
C ILE A 27 9.01 -4.60 1.81
N ASN A 28 8.96 -4.60 0.48
CA ASN A 28 8.98 -5.82 -0.35
C ASN A 28 10.36 -6.10 -0.98
N GLU A 29 11.40 -5.35 -0.62
CA GLU A 29 12.76 -5.53 -1.15
C GLU A 29 13.36 -6.89 -0.78
N THR A 30 12.88 -7.51 0.30
CA THR A 30 13.27 -8.86 0.70
C THR A 30 12.45 -9.93 0.00
N GLU A 31 13.09 -11.04 -0.40
CA GLU A 31 12.45 -12.27 -0.89
C GLU A 31 11.67 -12.95 0.26
N GLU A 32 10.50 -12.41 0.54
CA GLU A 32 9.54 -12.98 1.46
C GLU A 32 8.35 -13.56 0.69
N PRO A 33 7.71 -14.63 1.22
CA PRO A 33 6.52 -15.18 0.60
C PRO A 33 5.41 -14.13 0.51
N LEU A 34 4.60 -14.22 -0.55
CA LEU A 34 3.50 -13.29 -0.83
C LEU A 34 2.56 -13.06 0.36
N GLU A 35 2.31 -14.09 1.17
CA GLU A 35 1.50 -13.97 2.38
C GLU A 35 2.17 -13.12 3.46
N SER A 36 3.50 -13.26 3.64
CA SER A 36 4.28 -12.43 4.57
C SER A 36 4.29 -10.98 4.10
N ARG A 37 4.54 -10.75 2.80
CA ARG A 37 4.47 -9.42 2.18
C ARG A 37 3.11 -8.76 2.41
N ARG A 38 2.00 -9.46 2.14
CA ARG A 38 0.65 -8.94 2.40
C ARG A 38 0.42 -8.56 3.85
N SER A 39 0.86 -9.42 4.78
CA SER A 39 0.75 -9.15 6.22
C SER A 39 1.54 -7.90 6.61
N GLN A 40 2.77 -7.76 6.12
CA GLN A 40 3.62 -6.59 6.36
C GLN A 40 3.02 -5.31 5.79
N VAL A 41 2.55 -5.32 4.54
CA VAL A 41 1.88 -4.17 3.92
C VAL A 41 0.65 -3.76 4.72
N THR A 42 -0.17 -4.73 5.14
CA THR A 42 -1.36 -4.48 5.96
C THR A 42 -0.98 -3.87 7.31
N GLN A 43 0.07 -4.37 7.95
CA GLN A 43 0.54 -3.86 9.23
C GLN A 43 1.18 -2.48 9.11
N ALA A 44 1.89 -2.20 8.01
CA ALA A 44 2.46 -0.90 7.70
C ALA A 44 1.38 0.14 7.40
N LEU A 45 0.28 -0.25 6.73
CA LEU A 45 -0.91 0.59 6.55
C LEU A 45 -1.56 0.96 7.89
N LYS A 46 -1.72 -0.01 8.78
CA LYS A 46 -2.28 0.22 10.14
C LYS A 46 -1.36 1.07 11.01
N SER A 47 -0.05 0.91 10.87
CA SER A 47 0.95 1.66 11.65
C SER A 47 1.21 3.06 11.08
N GLY A 48 0.66 3.38 9.90
CA GLY A 48 0.87 4.66 9.21
C GLY A 48 2.21 4.78 8.48
N GLN A 49 2.97 3.69 8.34
CA GLN A 49 4.19 3.66 7.52
C GLN A 49 3.87 3.67 6.03
N LEU A 50 2.77 3.02 5.64
CA LEU A 50 2.21 3.12 4.29
C LEU A 50 0.96 3.97 4.31
N VAL A 51 0.84 4.83 3.30
CA VAL A 51 -0.33 5.69 3.10
C VAL A 51 -0.87 5.51 1.69
N VAL A 52 -2.17 5.73 1.53
CA VAL A 52 -2.80 5.69 0.22
C VAL A 52 -2.66 7.05 -0.43
N LEU A 53 -1.91 7.10 -1.52
CA LEU A 53 -1.77 8.27 -2.38
C LEU A 53 -2.82 8.20 -3.49
N TYR A 54 -3.79 9.09 -3.44
CA TYR A 54 -4.75 9.31 -4.52
C TYR A 54 -4.24 10.38 -5.48
N SER A 55 -4.17 10.04 -6.76
CA SER A 55 -3.86 10.96 -7.85
C SER A 55 -5.15 11.36 -8.56
N GLU A 56 -5.54 12.62 -8.45
CA GLU A 56 -6.70 13.17 -9.17
C GLU A 56 -6.50 13.14 -10.68
N TYR A 57 -5.25 13.30 -11.13
CA TYR A 57 -4.90 13.30 -12.56
C TYR A 57 -5.15 11.94 -13.22
N ASN A 58 -4.70 10.86 -12.56
CA ASN A 58 -4.90 9.48 -13.04
C ASN A 58 -6.20 8.86 -12.51
N GLN A 59 -6.95 9.58 -11.68
CA GLN A 59 -8.12 9.09 -10.94
C GLN A 59 -7.87 7.72 -10.28
N SER A 60 -6.66 7.55 -9.72
CA SER A 60 -6.15 6.25 -9.26
C SER A 60 -5.51 6.39 -7.90
N ALA A 61 -5.69 5.36 -7.06
CA ALA A 61 -5.04 5.23 -5.77
C ALA A 61 -3.79 4.34 -5.89
N SER A 62 -2.78 4.58 -5.07
CA SER A 62 -1.57 3.77 -4.98
C SER A 62 -1.02 3.79 -3.56
N LEU A 63 -0.38 2.70 -3.13
CA LEU A 63 0.34 2.70 -1.84
C LEU A 63 1.73 3.29 -2.03
N THR A 64 2.11 4.15 -1.08
CA THR A 64 3.46 4.67 -0.97
C THR A 64 3.86 4.76 0.49
N GLN A 65 5.17 4.76 0.75
CA GLN A 65 5.69 4.99 2.10
C GLN A 65 5.49 6.45 2.48
N ALA A 66 5.06 6.67 3.71
CA ALA A 66 4.91 8.00 4.28
C ALA A 66 6.25 8.77 4.30
N ASP A 67 7.38 8.05 4.39
CA ASP A 67 8.74 8.61 4.39
C ASP A 67 9.17 9.18 3.03
N LEU A 68 8.55 8.73 1.92
CA LEU A 68 8.89 9.15 0.55
C LEU A 68 8.08 10.37 0.07
N LEU A 69 7.26 10.96 0.94
CA LEU A 69 6.39 12.11 0.67
C LEU A 69 6.94 13.39 1.29
#